data_AF-A0A1C6VU88-F1
#
_entry.id   AF-A0A1C6VU88-F1
#
_cell.length_a   1.000
_cell.length_b   1.000
_cell.length_c   1.000
_cell.angle_alpha   90.00
_cell.angle_beta   90.00
_cell.angle_gamma   90.00
#
_symmetry.space_group_name_H-M   'P 1'
#
loop_
_entity.id
_entity.type
_entity.pdbx_description
1 polymer ?
#
loop_
_entity_poly.entity_id
_entity_poly.type
_entity_poly.pdbx_seq_one_letter_code
_entity_poly.pdbx_strand_id
1 'polypeptide(L)'
;MRELVPLGERAAGPHGPDTLTNGAPVSGNQAALPEQFVAFMADPVLRDSVPTCTSCYWASDIPWAPSPVHQGAQLVRFLNDQQGCLFWYLHLLPDGRHEVLCGAEAYDLGVVPQEEAHEDLVRVADDFDQFIARFWIENLAWYEVVGQKRSDEDLSEPVWEYVRHYASAEPSAAG
;
A
#
# COMPACT_ATOMS: atom_id res chain seq x y z
N MET A 1 -1.14 13.04 11.65
CA MET A 1 -1.70 11.86 10.95
C MET A 1 -1.95 12.30 9.52
N ARG A 2 -1.17 11.83 8.52
CA ARG A 2 -1.58 12.03 7.12
C ARG A 2 -2.90 11.26 6.99
N GLU A 3 -3.93 11.95 6.53
CA GLU A 3 -5.25 11.36 6.38
C GLU A 3 -5.14 10.14 5.46
N LEU A 4 -5.60 8.98 5.94
CA LEU A 4 -5.84 7.85 5.06
C LEU A 4 -7.02 8.25 4.21
N VAL A 5 -6.74 8.65 2.97
CA VAL A 5 -7.77 9.15 2.06
C VAL A 5 -8.39 7.93 1.36
N PRO A 6 -9.68 7.64 1.59
CA PRO A 6 -10.41 6.68 0.75
C PRO A 6 -10.32 7.16 -0.70
N LEU A 7 -10.13 6.23 -1.65
CA LEU A 7 -10.04 6.59 -3.07
C LEU A 7 -11.24 7.42 -3.56
N GLY A 8 -12.42 7.25 -2.93
CA GLY A 8 -13.63 8.02 -3.18
C GLY A 8 -13.53 9.54 -2.96
N GLU A 9 -12.53 10.06 -2.23
CA GLU A 9 -12.42 11.50 -1.93
C GLU A 9 -11.63 12.30 -2.99
N ARG A 10 -11.11 11.67 -4.06
CA ARG A 10 -10.42 12.37 -5.18
C ARG A 10 -10.97 12.06 -6.57
N ALA A 11 -12.24 11.68 -6.67
CA ALA A 11 -12.91 11.51 -7.96
C ALA A 11 -13.58 12.81 -8.44
N ALA A 12 -12.86 13.64 -9.21
CA ALA A 12 -13.49 14.59 -10.14
C ALA A 12 -12.49 15.11 -11.19
N GLY A 13 -12.30 14.34 -12.26
CA GLY A 13 -11.86 14.84 -13.56
C GLY A 13 -12.83 14.32 -14.62
N PRO A 14 -13.41 15.17 -15.51
CA PRO A 14 -14.46 14.74 -16.40
C PRO A 14 -13.85 14.00 -17.58
N HIS A 15 -14.05 12.69 -17.66
CA HIS A 15 -13.90 11.95 -18.91
C HIS A 15 -15.28 11.44 -19.32
N GLY A 16 -15.73 11.97 -20.45
CA GLY A 16 -17.05 11.75 -21.03
C GLY A 16 -17.29 10.29 -21.42
N PRO A 17 -18.51 9.97 -21.87
CA PRO A 17 -18.90 8.60 -22.10
C PRO A 17 -18.18 8.05 -23.31
N ASP A 18 -17.54 6.89 -23.18
CA ASP A 18 -17.25 6.04 -24.33
C ASP A 18 -17.83 4.65 -24.09
N THR A 19 -18.97 4.44 -24.72
CA THR A 19 -19.52 3.14 -25.05
C THR A 19 -18.51 2.30 -25.84
N LEU A 20 -18.55 0.98 -25.64
CA LEU A 20 -17.97 -0.10 -26.46
C LEU A 20 -16.64 -0.68 -25.95
N THR A 21 -16.69 -1.88 -25.35
CA THR A 21 -15.84 -3.00 -25.79
C THR A 21 -16.55 -4.34 -25.58
N ASN A 22 -17.24 -4.79 -26.63
CA ASN A 22 -17.62 -6.19 -26.87
C ASN A 22 -16.33 -7.03 -27.05
N GLY A 23 -15.86 -7.70 -25.99
CA GLY A 23 -14.92 -8.82 -26.06
C GLY A 23 -13.82 -8.76 -27.12
N ALA A 24 -12.71 -8.09 -26.83
CA ALA A 24 -11.41 -8.26 -27.51
C ALA A 24 -10.27 -7.80 -26.56
N PRO A 25 -9.03 -8.30 -26.73
CA PRO A 25 -8.13 -8.64 -25.62
C PRO A 25 -7.46 -7.44 -24.96
N VAL A 26 -7.21 -7.56 -23.65
CA VAL A 26 -6.33 -6.68 -22.88
C VAL A 26 -4.90 -6.90 -23.34
N SER A 27 -4.49 -6.19 -24.38
CA SER A 27 -3.12 -6.21 -24.90
C SER A 27 -2.28 -5.14 -24.21
N GLY A 28 -1.24 -5.60 -23.50
CA GLY A 28 0.10 -5.02 -23.63
C GLY A 28 0.37 -3.70 -22.92
N ASN A 29 0.37 -3.73 -21.59
CA ASN A 29 1.45 -3.12 -20.81
C ASN A 29 1.36 -3.73 -19.41
N GLN A 30 2.13 -4.79 -19.16
CA GLN A 30 2.56 -4.99 -17.77
C GLN A 30 3.41 -3.77 -17.47
N ALA A 31 2.88 -2.84 -16.68
CA ALA A 31 3.70 -1.73 -16.20
C ALA A 31 4.93 -2.36 -15.51
N ALA A 32 6.12 -1.87 -15.84
CA ALA A 32 7.33 -2.41 -15.25
C ALA A 32 7.24 -2.24 -13.73
N LEU A 33 7.61 -3.28 -12.97
CA LEU A 33 7.69 -3.15 -11.53
C LEU A 33 8.72 -2.07 -11.15
N PRO A 34 8.48 -1.28 -10.10
CA PRO A 34 9.45 -0.30 -9.61
C PRO A 34 10.79 -0.97 -9.27
N GLU A 35 11.92 -0.37 -9.66
CA GLU A 35 13.24 -0.96 -9.45
C GLU A 35 13.53 -1.24 -7.96
N GLN A 36 13.14 -0.32 -7.08
CA GLN A 36 13.25 -0.45 -5.63
C GLN A 36 12.45 -1.65 -5.09
N PHE A 37 11.26 -1.90 -5.65
CA PHE A 37 10.42 -3.03 -5.27
C PHE A 37 11.09 -4.34 -5.68
N VAL A 38 11.60 -4.40 -6.91
CA VAL A 38 12.31 -5.59 -7.42
C VAL A 38 13.56 -5.86 -6.57
N ALA A 39 14.36 -4.84 -6.27
CA ALA A 39 15.55 -4.98 -5.44
C ALA A 39 15.21 -5.50 -4.04
N PHE A 40 14.19 -4.93 -3.39
CA PHE A 40 13.73 -5.36 -2.07
C PHE A 40 13.18 -6.79 -2.08
N MET A 41 12.30 -7.11 -3.03
CA MET A 41 11.67 -8.43 -3.15
C MET A 41 12.64 -9.51 -3.63
N ALA A 42 13.81 -9.15 -4.15
CA ALA A 42 14.88 -10.09 -4.47
C ALA A 42 15.78 -10.42 -3.26
N ASP A 43 15.91 -9.52 -2.29
CA ASP A 43 16.82 -9.69 -1.15
C ASP A 43 16.13 -10.29 0.10
N PRO A 44 16.40 -11.56 0.45
CA PRO A 44 15.80 -12.18 1.63
C PRO A 44 16.24 -11.51 2.94
N VAL A 45 17.45 -10.95 3.00
CA VAL A 45 17.94 -10.26 4.20
C VAL A 45 17.12 -9.00 4.44
N LEU A 46 16.80 -8.24 3.40
CA LEU A 46 15.93 -7.07 3.52
C LEU A 46 14.52 -7.48 3.95
N ARG A 47 13.94 -8.50 3.31
CA ARG A 47 12.60 -9.00 3.66
C ARG A 47 12.50 -9.50 5.10
N ASP A 48 13.47 -10.26 5.57
CA ASP A 48 13.51 -10.83 6.92
C ASP A 48 13.84 -9.77 7.99
N SER A 49 14.42 -8.63 7.59
CA SER A 49 14.71 -7.52 8.50
C SER A 49 13.49 -6.68 8.88
N VAL A 50 12.35 -6.87 8.20
CA VAL A 50 11.13 -6.11 8.47
C VAL A 50 10.34 -6.74 9.60
N PRO A 51 10.21 -6.06 10.76
CA PRO A 51 9.39 -6.55 11.86
C PRO A 51 7.91 -6.53 11.47
N THR A 52 7.12 -7.45 12.04
CA THR A 52 5.68 -7.50 11.81
C THR A 52 4.91 -7.91 13.08
N CYS A 53 4.16 -6.98 13.67
CA CYS A 53 3.37 -7.24 14.87
C CYS A 53 2.12 -8.11 14.63
N THR A 54 1.68 -8.28 13.38
CA THR A 54 0.55 -9.15 13.00
C THR A 54 0.97 -10.37 12.18
N SER A 55 2.27 -10.72 12.19
CA SER A 55 2.81 -11.85 11.41
C SER A 55 2.56 -11.77 9.89
N CYS A 56 2.53 -10.56 9.31
CA CYS A 56 2.49 -10.37 7.86
C CYS A 56 3.61 -11.12 7.15
N TYR A 57 3.34 -11.53 5.91
CA TYR A 57 4.28 -12.28 5.08
C TYR A 57 4.28 -11.79 3.63
N TRP A 58 5.46 -11.79 3.03
CA TRP A 58 5.68 -11.44 1.63
C TRP A 58 5.05 -12.50 0.72
N ALA A 59 4.35 -12.06 -0.33
CA ALA A 59 3.73 -12.96 -1.29
C ALA A 59 4.80 -13.78 -2.04
N SER A 60 4.64 -15.11 -2.09
CA SER A 60 5.58 -16.02 -2.74
C SER A 60 5.43 -16.05 -4.26
N ASP A 61 4.18 -16.04 -4.69
CA ASP A 61 3.71 -15.70 -6.02
C ASP A 61 3.27 -14.24 -5.96
N ILE A 62 3.71 -13.43 -6.90
CA ILE A 62 3.34 -12.01 -6.96
C ILE A 62 2.18 -11.92 -7.96
N PRO A 63 0.90 -12.06 -7.54
CA PRO A 63 -0.23 -12.10 -8.46
C PRO A 63 -0.50 -10.71 -9.02
N TRP A 64 -0.99 -10.68 -10.27
CA TRP A 64 -1.34 -9.48 -11.00
C TRP A 64 -2.82 -9.49 -11.34
N ALA A 65 -3.47 -8.35 -11.15
CA ALA A 65 -4.85 -8.15 -11.55
C ALA A 65 -5.04 -6.76 -12.18
N PRO A 66 -6.02 -6.59 -13.09
CA PRO A 66 -6.47 -5.26 -13.48
C PRO A 66 -6.96 -4.47 -12.26
N SER A 67 -6.64 -3.19 -12.19
CA SER A 67 -7.17 -2.32 -11.15
C SER A 67 -8.67 -2.09 -11.37
N PRO A 68 -9.52 -2.31 -10.34
CA PRO A 68 -10.95 -2.01 -10.43
C PRO A 68 -11.24 -0.50 -10.30
N VAL A 69 -10.28 0.29 -9.79
CA VAL A 69 -10.48 1.71 -9.48
C VAL A 69 -9.89 2.66 -10.53
N HIS A 70 -8.96 2.18 -11.36
CA HIS A 70 -8.32 3.00 -12.40
C HIS A 70 -8.12 2.22 -13.70
N GLN A 71 -8.74 2.68 -14.78
CA GLN A 71 -8.69 2.00 -16.07
C GLN A 71 -7.24 1.93 -16.60
N GLY A 72 -6.83 0.74 -17.02
CA GLY A 72 -5.48 0.49 -17.54
C GLY A 72 -4.39 0.37 -16.46
N ALA A 73 -4.71 0.61 -15.19
CA ALA A 73 -3.81 0.34 -14.09
C ALA A 73 -3.86 -1.15 -13.69
N GLN A 74 -2.85 -1.58 -12.94
CA GLN A 74 -2.73 -2.94 -12.43
C GLN A 74 -2.52 -2.94 -10.93
N LEU A 75 -3.05 -3.96 -10.26
CA LEU A 75 -2.76 -4.28 -8.88
C LEU A 75 -1.81 -5.47 -8.82
N VAL A 76 -0.81 -5.37 -7.94
CA VAL A 76 0.16 -6.42 -7.69
C VAL A 76 0.25 -6.67 -6.20
N ARG A 77 -0.29 -7.79 -5.71
CA ARG A 77 -0.26 -8.12 -4.28
C ARG A 77 1.15 -8.55 -3.88
N PHE A 78 1.68 -7.96 -2.81
CA PHE A 78 3.05 -8.23 -2.40
C PHE A 78 3.24 -8.52 -0.91
N LEU A 79 2.29 -8.14 -0.06
CA LEU A 79 2.33 -8.37 1.38
C LEU A 79 0.93 -8.73 1.87
N ASN A 80 0.88 -9.69 2.79
CA ASN A 80 -0.37 -10.27 3.29
C ASN A 80 -0.32 -10.29 4.81
N ASP A 81 -1.43 -9.96 5.46
CA ASP A 81 -1.62 -10.24 6.87
C ASP A 81 -1.88 -11.74 7.10
N GLN A 82 -1.36 -12.31 8.19
CA GLN A 82 -1.53 -13.75 8.48
C GLN A 82 -2.99 -14.15 8.66
N GLN A 83 -3.83 -13.25 9.18
CA GLN A 83 -5.24 -13.51 9.45
C GLN A 83 -6.11 -13.29 8.20
N GLY A 84 -5.53 -12.82 7.09
CA GLY A 84 -6.25 -12.49 5.87
C GLY A 84 -7.17 -11.28 6.04
N CYS A 85 -6.86 -10.38 6.98
CA CYS A 85 -7.65 -9.17 7.20
C CYS A 85 -7.23 -8.02 6.29
N LEU A 86 -5.94 -7.93 5.95
CA LEU A 86 -5.37 -6.83 5.17
C LEU A 86 -4.36 -7.38 4.15
N PHE A 87 -4.42 -6.83 2.95
CA PHE A 87 -3.55 -7.15 1.84
C PHE A 87 -3.04 -5.87 1.21
N TRP A 88 -1.76 -5.85 0.86
CA TRP A 88 -1.11 -4.68 0.28
C TRP A 88 -0.74 -4.94 -1.17
N TYR A 89 -1.05 -3.94 -1.99
CA TYR A 89 -0.94 -3.98 -3.44
C TYR A 89 -0.08 -2.81 -3.93
N LEU A 90 0.81 -3.05 -4.88
CA LEU A 90 1.29 -1.99 -5.76
C LEU A 90 0.19 -1.68 -6.76
N HIS A 91 -0.21 -0.41 -6.83
CA HIS A 91 -1.09 0.08 -7.88
C HIS A 91 -0.24 0.77 -8.94
N LEU A 92 -0.03 0.06 -10.06
CA LEU A 92 0.79 0.50 -11.16
C LEU A 92 -0.08 1.30 -12.14
N LEU A 93 0.21 2.60 -12.27
CA LEU A 93 -0.57 3.53 -13.07
C LEU A 93 -0.11 3.53 -14.54
N PRO A 94 -1.01 3.89 -15.49
CA PRO A 94 -0.67 3.91 -16.92
C PRO A 94 0.46 4.88 -17.30
N ASP A 95 0.72 5.89 -16.46
CA ASP A 95 1.78 6.88 -16.67
C ASP A 95 3.16 6.44 -16.13
N GLY A 96 3.26 5.21 -15.62
CA GLY A 96 4.50 4.63 -15.08
C GLY A 96 4.77 4.96 -13.62
N ARG A 97 3.89 5.73 -12.95
CA ARG A 97 3.95 5.90 -11.49
C ARG A 97 3.35 4.67 -10.79
N HIS A 98 3.64 4.55 -9.51
CA HIS A 98 3.02 3.56 -8.63
C HIS A 98 2.66 4.19 -7.28
N GLU A 99 1.70 3.58 -6.60
CA GLU A 99 1.35 3.88 -5.21
C GLU A 99 1.08 2.56 -4.46
N VAL A 100 0.93 2.62 -3.15
CA VAL A 100 0.60 1.43 -2.34
C VAL A 100 -0.83 1.54 -1.82
N LEU A 101 -1.63 0.54 -2.14
CA LEU A 101 -2.99 0.38 -1.65
C LEU A 101 -3.07 -0.75 -0.60
N CYS A 102 -4.02 -0.64 0.31
CA CYS A 102 -4.39 -1.66 1.29
C CYS A 102 -5.88 -1.95 1.17
N GLY A 103 -6.29 -3.22 1.22
CA GLY A 103 -7.69 -3.63 1.18
C GLY A 103 -7.87 -5.14 1.40
N ALA A 104 -9.04 -5.66 1.05
CA ALA A 104 -9.39 -7.07 1.14
C ALA A 104 -8.70 -7.95 0.07
N GLU A 105 -8.74 -9.29 0.23
CA GLU A 105 -8.08 -10.27 -0.66
C GLU A 105 -8.66 -10.31 -2.08
N ALA A 106 -9.91 -9.88 -2.26
CA ALA A 106 -10.72 -10.24 -3.41
C ALA A 106 -10.17 -9.73 -4.77
N TYR A 107 -9.28 -8.74 -4.75
CA TYR A 107 -8.86 -8.02 -5.96
C TYR A 107 -7.98 -8.80 -6.93
N ASP A 108 -7.29 -9.84 -6.47
CA ASP A 108 -6.53 -10.76 -7.32
C ASP A 108 -7.19 -12.12 -7.53
N LEU A 109 -8.39 -12.31 -6.96
CA LEU A 109 -9.17 -13.56 -7.04
C LEU A 109 -10.39 -13.46 -7.96
N GLY A 110 -10.89 -12.26 -8.24
CA GLY A 110 -12.08 -12.06 -9.03
C GLY A 110 -12.35 -10.63 -9.44
N VAL A 111 -13.53 -10.41 -10.03
CA VAL A 111 -14.00 -9.08 -10.43
C VAL A 111 -14.74 -8.47 -9.25
N VAL A 112 -14.21 -7.38 -8.71
CA VAL A 112 -14.86 -6.57 -7.68
C VAL A 112 -15.50 -5.35 -8.35
N PRO A 113 -16.77 -5.02 -8.05
CA PRO A 113 -17.40 -3.79 -8.53
C PRO A 113 -16.58 -2.56 -8.15
N GLN A 114 -16.53 -1.57 -9.06
CA GLN A 114 -15.70 -0.39 -8.88
C GLN A 114 -16.10 0.40 -7.61
N GLU A 115 -17.39 0.50 -7.32
CA GLU A 115 -17.92 1.19 -6.14
C GLU A 115 -17.43 0.53 -4.84
N GLU A 116 -17.52 -0.80 -4.74
CA GLU A 116 -17.02 -1.56 -3.59
C GLU A 116 -15.50 -1.38 -3.43
N ALA A 117 -14.77 -1.39 -4.55
CA ALA A 117 -13.33 -1.21 -4.54
C ALA A 117 -12.89 0.20 -4.07
N HIS A 118 -13.65 1.25 -4.40
CA HIS A 118 -13.36 2.62 -3.93
C HIS A 118 -13.62 2.82 -2.44
N GLU A 119 -14.55 2.05 -1.86
CA GLU A 119 -14.85 2.09 -0.42
C GLU A 119 -13.84 1.30 0.41
N ASP A 120 -13.34 0.18 -0.11
CA ASP A 120 -12.43 -0.72 0.61
C ASP A 120 -10.95 -0.42 0.37
N LEU A 121 -10.53 -0.07 -0.85
CA LEU A 121 -9.12 0.24 -1.12
C LEU A 121 -8.73 1.60 -0.52
N VAL A 122 -7.72 1.56 0.33
CA VAL A 122 -7.14 2.74 0.96
C VAL A 122 -5.72 2.93 0.48
N ARG A 123 -5.41 4.13 0.00
CA ARG A 123 -4.03 4.50 -0.33
C ARG A 123 -3.23 4.74 0.94
N VAL A 124 -2.17 3.96 1.15
CA VAL A 124 -1.35 3.99 2.39
C VAL A 124 0.03 4.61 2.22
N ALA A 125 0.52 4.71 0.98
CA ALA A 125 1.76 5.42 0.65
C ALA A 125 1.75 5.92 -0.81
N ASP A 126 2.47 7.01 -1.07
CA ASP A 126 2.62 7.55 -2.42
C ASP A 126 3.58 6.70 -3.28
N ASP A 127 4.44 5.89 -2.65
CA ASP A 127 5.34 4.95 -3.31
C ASP A 127 5.77 3.80 -2.37
N PHE A 128 6.47 2.81 -2.93
CA PHE A 128 6.95 1.63 -2.21
C PHE A 128 8.01 1.93 -1.13
N ASP A 129 8.95 2.86 -1.37
CA ASP A 129 10.01 3.16 -0.40
C ASP A 129 9.43 3.82 0.84
N GLN A 130 8.50 4.76 0.63
CA GLN A 130 7.75 5.39 1.69
C GLN A 130 6.94 4.36 2.49
N PHE A 131 6.28 3.42 1.80
CA PHE A 131 5.56 2.34 2.46
C PHE A 131 6.50 1.50 3.33
N ILE A 132 7.61 1.00 2.78
CA ILE A 132 8.48 0.08 3.50
C ILE A 132 9.16 0.77 4.70
N ALA A 133 9.56 2.03 4.54
CA ALA A 133 10.14 2.81 5.62
C ALA A 133 9.13 3.00 6.76
N ARG A 134 7.89 3.40 6.47
CA ARG A 134 6.85 3.56 7.49
C ARG A 134 6.46 2.22 8.12
N PHE A 135 6.25 1.20 7.30
CA PHE A 135 5.84 -0.13 7.78
C PHE A 135 6.90 -0.72 8.72
N TRP A 136 8.18 -0.58 8.38
CA TRP A 136 9.29 -1.00 9.23
C TRP A 136 9.31 -0.24 10.57
N ILE A 137 9.26 1.10 10.55
CA ILE A 137 9.32 1.90 11.79
C ILE A 137 8.08 1.71 12.66
N GLU A 138 6.88 1.64 12.09
CA GLU A 138 5.64 1.47 12.84
C GLU A 138 5.57 0.11 13.54
N ASN A 139 6.03 -0.96 12.88
CA ASN A 139 6.13 -2.27 13.51
C ASN A 139 7.23 -2.32 14.58
N LEU A 140 8.38 -1.70 14.33
CA LEU A 140 9.43 -1.57 15.35
C LEU A 140 8.91 -0.81 16.57
N ALA A 141 8.23 0.33 16.37
CA ALA A 141 7.61 1.12 17.42
C ALA A 141 6.60 0.30 18.22
N TRP A 142 5.77 -0.51 17.55
CA TRP A 142 4.83 -1.40 18.24
C TRP A 142 5.56 -2.37 19.17
N TYR A 143 6.65 -3.01 18.71
CA TYR A 143 7.42 -3.91 19.57
C TYR A 143 8.08 -3.20 20.74
N GLU A 144 8.66 -2.01 20.53
CA GLU A 144 9.32 -1.26 21.59
C GLU A 144 8.32 -0.74 22.64
N VAL A 145 7.21 -0.16 22.20
CA VAL A 145 6.21 0.47 23.09
C VAL A 145 5.25 -0.55 23.69
N VAL A 146 4.67 -1.43 22.89
CA VAL A 146 3.62 -2.36 23.33
C VAL A 146 4.22 -3.67 23.83
N GLY A 147 5.12 -4.26 23.03
CA GLY A 147 5.72 -5.56 23.34
C GLY A 147 6.69 -5.50 24.52
N GLN A 148 7.66 -4.59 24.45
CA GLN A 148 8.77 -4.46 25.39
C GLN A 148 8.49 -3.44 26.50
N LYS A 149 7.51 -2.55 26.30
CA LYS A 149 7.13 -1.50 27.26
C LYS A 149 8.33 -0.61 27.63
N ARG A 150 9.13 -0.25 26.63
CA ARG A 150 10.25 0.66 26.82
C ARG A 150 9.76 2.03 27.30
N SER A 151 10.58 2.67 28.12
CA SER A 151 10.40 4.08 28.43
C SER A 151 10.69 4.93 27.19
N ASP A 152 10.22 6.17 27.20
CA ASP A 152 10.53 7.14 26.15
C ASP A 152 12.05 7.25 25.98
N GLU A 153 12.84 7.30 27.05
CA GLU A 153 14.30 7.41 26.99
C GLU A 153 15.01 6.20 26.36
N ASP A 154 14.35 5.04 26.32
CA ASP A 154 14.90 3.76 25.82
C ASP A 154 14.44 3.39 24.39
N LEU A 155 13.60 4.21 23.76
CA LEU A 155 13.18 4.00 22.38
C LEU A 155 14.38 4.14 21.43
N SER A 156 14.39 3.30 20.40
CA SER A 156 15.41 3.39 19.36
C SER A 156 15.32 4.72 18.60
N GLU A 157 16.46 5.17 18.07
CA GLU A 157 16.55 6.42 17.31
C GLU A 157 15.53 6.52 16.16
N PRO A 158 15.32 5.48 15.32
CA PRO A 158 14.34 5.55 14.24
C PRO A 158 12.90 5.73 14.74
N VAL A 159 12.54 5.08 15.86
CA VAL A 159 11.21 5.24 16.47
C VAL A 159 11.05 6.65 17.03
N TRP A 160 12.08 7.18 17.69
CA TRP A 160 12.07 8.54 18.21
C TRP A 160 11.95 9.61 17.12
N GLU A 161 12.71 9.47 16.03
CA GLU A 161 12.63 10.38 14.88
C GLU A 161 11.23 10.36 14.27
N TYR A 162 10.62 9.18 14.17
CA TYR A 162 9.25 9.01 13.69
C TYR A 162 8.23 9.70 14.59
N VAL A 163 8.33 9.49 15.91
CA VAL A 163 7.45 10.17 16.88
C VAL A 163 7.59 11.69 16.80
N ARG A 164 8.82 12.21 16.71
CA ARG A 164 9.09 13.64 16.58
C ARG A 164 8.52 14.22 15.28
N HIS A 165 8.61 13.48 14.18
CA HIS A 165 8.01 13.89 12.92
C HIS A 165 6.52 14.21 13.10
N TYR A 166 5.77 13.35 13.79
CA TYR A 166 4.34 13.60 14.07
C TYR A 166 4.09 14.64 15.16
N ALA A 167 4.96 14.74 16.17
CA ALA A 167 4.83 15.79 17.18
C ALA A 167 5.06 17.20 16.60
N SER A 168 5.92 17.31 15.58
CA SER A 168 6.19 18.57 14.88
C SER A 168 5.15 18.93 13.81
N ALA A 169 4.38 17.94 13.37
CA ALA A 169 3.23 18.14 12.50
C ALA A 169 2.01 18.53 13.36
N GLU A 170 1.94 19.80 13.78
CA GLU A 170 0.75 20.33 14.47
C GLU A 170 -0.54 20.00 13.69
N PRO A 171 -1.69 19.82 14.37
CA PRO A 171 -2.95 19.65 13.68
C PRO A 171 -3.22 20.90 12.84
N SER A 172 -3.38 20.71 11.53
CA SER A 172 -3.94 21.76 10.67
C SER A 172 -5.23 22.23 11.33
N ALA A 173 -5.24 23.47 11.82
CA ALA A 173 -6.44 24.11 12.32
C ALA A 173 -7.48 24.07 11.20
N ALA A 174 -8.45 23.16 11.31
CA ALA A 174 -9.63 23.19 10.46
C ALA A 174 -10.43 24.43 10.88
N GLY A 175 -10.36 25.46 10.04
CA GLY A 175 -11.26 26.61 10.07
C GLY A 175 -12.51 26.36 9.25
#